data_AF-A0A7X3H176-F1
#
_entry.id   AF-A0A7X3H176-F1
#
_cell.length_a   1.000
_cell.length_b   1.000
_cell.length_c   1.000
_cell.angle_alpha   90.00
_cell.angle_beta   90.00
_cell.angle_gamma   90.00
#
_symmetry.space_group_name_H-M   'P 1'
#
loop_
_entity.id
_entity.type
_entity.pdbx_description
1 polymer ?
#
loop_
_entity_poly.entity_id
_entity_poly.type
_entity_poly.pdbx_seq_one_letter_code
_entity_poly.pdbx_strand_id
1 'polypeptide(L)'
;MTAYKMPARIRKHERDDPMQDTRKLRDFARTASRMAIKKQLECGVPVVYEKNGNLVEVSADKKERVIKELKPKKPFDLRAYLCQDSD
;
A
#
# COMPACT_ATOMS: atom_id res chain seq x y z
N MET A 1 13.88 -30.58 -29.01
CA MET A 1 14.24 -30.57 -27.57
C MET A 1 14.45 -29.13 -27.14
N THR A 2 13.50 -28.56 -26.40
CA THR A 2 13.58 -27.19 -25.88
C THR A 2 14.34 -27.22 -24.55
N ALA A 3 15.48 -26.54 -24.49
CA ALA A 3 16.29 -26.44 -23.27
C ALA A 3 15.55 -25.58 -22.22
N TYR A 4 15.28 -26.15 -21.05
CA TYR A 4 14.71 -25.43 -19.92
C TYR A 4 15.75 -24.46 -19.34
N LYS A 5 15.42 -23.17 -19.29
CA LYS A 5 16.28 -22.13 -18.70
C LYS A 5 16.27 -22.30 -17.18
N MET A 6 17.42 -22.61 -16.58
CA MET A 6 17.50 -22.76 -15.12
C MET A 6 17.14 -21.44 -14.41
N PRO A 7 16.39 -21.50 -13.31
CA PRO A 7 16.00 -20.30 -12.58
C PRO A 7 17.23 -19.60 -12.02
N ALA A 8 17.30 -18.28 -12.20
CA ALA A 8 18.37 -17.47 -11.64
C ALA A 8 18.32 -17.54 -10.10
N ARG A 9 19.44 -17.91 -9.47
CA ARG A 9 19.55 -17.93 -8.01
C ARG A 9 19.67 -16.49 -7.50
N ILE A 10 18.55 -15.91 -7.12
CA ILE A 10 18.51 -14.59 -6.47
C ILE A 10 19.02 -14.76 -5.03
N ARG A 11 20.14 -14.11 -4.70
CA ARG A 11 20.62 -14.04 -3.32
C ARG A 11 19.68 -13.12 -2.54
N LYS A 12 19.07 -13.62 -1.47
CA LYS A 12 18.37 -12.76 -0.52
C LYS A 12 19.39 -11.79 0.09
N HIS A 13 19.04 -10.52 0.18
CA HIS A 13 19.91 -9.54 0.84
C HIS A 13 20.07 -9.93 2.31
N GLU A 14 21.26 -9.70 2.86
CA GLU A 14 21.51 -9.97 4.27
C GLU A 14 20.74 -8.94 5.12
N ARG A 15 19.98 -9.43 6.09
CA ARG A 15 19.14 -8.58 6.92
C ARG A 15 20.00 -7.92 7.99
N ASP A 16 19.89 -6.60 8.12
CA ASP A 16 20.49 -5.87 9.25
C ASP A 16 19.71 -6.12 10.55
N ASP A 17 18.39 -6.33 10.45
CA ASP A 17 17.51 -6.63 11.58
C ASP A 17 16.29 -7.50 11.19
N PRO A 18 15.67 -8.25 12.13
CA PRO A 18 14.54 -9.14 11.84
C PRO A 18 13.30 -8.46 11.24
N MET A 19 13.11 -7.16 11.47
CA MET A 19 12.00 -6.35 10.96
C MET A 19 12.41 -5.46 9.77
N GLN A 20 13.62 -5.61 9.23
CA GLN A 20 14.10 -4.77 8.14
C GLN A 20 13.19 -4.88 6.91
N ASP A 21 12.69 -6.08 6.61
CA ASP A 21 11.80 -6.32 5.48
C ASP A 21 10.45 -5.62 5.65
N THR A 22 9.87 -5.65 6.84
CA THR A 22 8.58 -4.97 7.10
C THR A 22 8.73 -3.46 7.03
N ARG A 23 9.85 -2.90 7.51
CA ARG A 23 10.17 -1.47 7.35
C ARG A 23 10.33 -1.10 5.88
N LYS A 24 11.15 -1.85 5.13
CA LYS A 24 11.38 -1.63 3.69
C LYS A 24 10.08 -1.72 2.89
N LEU A 25 9.23 -2.71 3.17
CA LEU A 25 7.93 -2.85 2.51
C LEU A 25 7.00 -1.67 2.83
N ARG A 26 7.00 -1.19 4.08
CA ARG A 26 6.21 -0.02 4.49
C ARG A 26 6.68 1.25 3.80
N ASP A 27 8.00 1.46 3.74
CA ASP A 27 8.60 2.61 3.06
C ASP A 27 8.36 2.55 1.55
N PHE A 28 8.47 1.37 0.95
CA PHE A 28 8.15 1.14 -0.46
C PHE A 28 6.69 1.48 -0.74
N ALA A 29 5.75 0.95 0.06
CA ALA A 29 4.33 1.24 -0.08
C ALA A 29 4.05 2.75 0.02
N ARG A 30 4.62 3.43 1.04
CA ARG A 30 4.49 4.88 1.22
C ARG A 30 4.98 5.65 -0.01
N THR A 31 6.14 5.27 -0.54
CA THR A 31 6.76 5.95 -1.68
C THR A 31 5.98 5.70 -2.97
N ALA A 32 5.58 4.45 -3.21
CA ALA A 32 4.77 4.06 -4.38
C ALA A 32 3.43 4.80 -4.40
N SER A 33 2.72 4.87 -3.26
CA SER A 33 1.46 5.61 -3.15
C SER A 33 1.64 7.10 -3.49
N ARG A 34 2.67 7.75 -2.95
CA ARG A 34 2.95 9.17 -3.26
C ARG A 34 3.24 9.40 -4.74
N MET A 35 4.03 8.52 -5.34
CA MET A 35 4.34 8.59 -6.78
C MET A 35 3.12 8.36 -7.64
N ALA A 36 2.25 7.41 -7.29
CA ALA A 36 1.01 7.14 -8.01
C ALA A 36 0.07 8.36 -8.00
N ILE A 37 -0.15 8.96 -6.82
CA ILE A 37 -0.97 10.18 -6.68
C ILE A 37 -0.39 11.31 -7.55
N LYS A 38 0.94 11.54 -7.46
CA LYS A 38 1.60 12.58 -8.23
C LYS A 38 1.41 12.40 -9.74
N LYS A 39 1.68 11.19 -10.26
CA LYS A 39 1.53 10.87 -11.68
C LYS A 39 0.08 11.06 -12.15
N GLN A 40 -0.89 10.63 -11.35
CA GLN A 40 -2.30 10.70 -11.72
C GLN A 40 -2.79 12.15 -11.80
N LEU A 41 -2.35 13.00 -10.86
CA LEU A 41 -2.64 14.43 -10.88
C LEU A 41 -1.97 15.15 -12.07
N GLU A 42 -0.73 14.76 -12.41
CA GLU A 42 -0.02 15.26 -13.60
C GLU A 42 -0.75 14.89 -14.90
N CYS A 43 -1.44 13.74 -14.94
CA CYS A 43 -2.28 13.32 -16.07
C CYS A 43 -3.66 14.01 -16.10
N GLY A 44 -3.94 14.95 -15.19
CA GLY A 44 -5.23 15.64 -15.15
C GLY A 44 -6.37 14.82 -14.54
N VAL A 45 -6.07 13.67 -13.94
CA VAL A 45 -7.10 12.78 -13.38
C VAL A 45 -7.22 13.03 -11.87
N PRO A 46 -8.44 13.30 -11.35
CA PRO A 46 -8.65 13.49 -9.92
C PRO A 46 -8.36 12.20 -9.14
N VAL A 47 -7.88 12.35 -7.91
CA VAL A 47 -7.52 11.23 -7.04
C VAL A 47 -8.31 11.32 -5.74
N VAL A 48 -8.81 10.19 -5.27
CA VAL A 48 -9.52 10.08 -4.00
C VAL A 48 -8.73 9.22 -3.03
N TYR A 49 -8.54 9.69 -1.80
CA TYR A 49 -7.84 8.94 -0.75
C TYR A 49 -8.36 9.29 0.65
N GLU A 50 -8.02 8.45 1.63
CA GLU A 50 -8.36 8.66 3.05
C GLU A 50 -7.32 9.56 3.75
N LYS A 51 -7.80 10.61 4.43
CA LYS A 51 -6.98 11.57 5.19
C LYS A 51 -7.73 11.94 6.47
N ASN A 52 -7.14 11.67 7.63
CA ASN A 52 -7.71 12.02 8.95
C ASN A 52 -9.14 11.49 9.17
N GLY A 53 -9.45 10.27 8.73
CA GLY A 53 -10.80 9.71 8.82
C GLY A 53 -11.80 10.30 7.82
N ASN A 54 -11.36 11.11 6.87
CA ASN A 54 -12.19 11.66 5.81
C ASN A 54 -11.78 11.10 4.45
N LEU A 55 -12.76 10.92 3.57
CA LEU A 55 -12.52 10.68 2.16
C LEU A 55 -12.32 12.03 1.47
N VAL A 56 -11.11 12.27 0.98
CA VAL A 56 -10.70 13.51 0.33
C VAL A 56 -10.48 13.26 -1.15
N GLU A 57 -11.05 14.12 -1.97
CA GLU A 57 -10.76 14.23 -3.40
C GLU A 57 -9.75 15.35 -3.63
N VAL A 58 -8.77 15.09 -4.49
CA VAL A 58 -7.84 16.10 -4.98
C VAL A 58 -7.99 16.20 -6.48
N SER A 59 -8.41 17.38 -6.94
CA SER A 59 -8.50 17.65 -8.37
C SER A 59 -7.12 17.81 -8.99
N ALA A 60 -7.03 17.72 -10.32
CA ALA A 60 -5.80 17.98 -11.07
C ALA A 60 -5.18 19.36 -10.75
N ASP A 61 -6.02 20.35 -10.45
CA ASP A 61 -5.60 21.70 -10.03
C ASP A 61 -5.10 21.78 -8.58
N LYS A 62 -4.89 20.63 -7.93
CA LYS A 62 -4.46 20.49 -6.53
C LYS A 62 -5.44 21.09 -5.52
N LYS A 63 -6.71 21.26 -5.88
CA LYS A 63 -7.75 21.67 -4.92
C LYS A 63 -8.23 20.44 -4.17
N GLU A 64 -8.14 20.48 -2.85
CA GLU A 64 -8.67 19.42 -1.97
C GLU A 64 -10.14 19.69 -1.65
N ARG A 65 -10.98 18.65 -1.71
CA ARG A 65 -12.38 18.68 -1.27
C ARG A 65 -12.67 17.45 -0.41
N VAL A 66 -13.30 17.65 0.74
CA VAL A 66 -13.82 16.55 1.55
C VAL A 66 -15.11 16.05 0.91
N ILE A 67 -15.15 14.76 0.54
CA ILE A 67 -16.35 14.11 0.01
C ILE A 67 -17.26 13.69 1.16
N LYS A 68 -16.70 12.99 2.16
CA LYS A 68 -17.45 12.45 3.29
C LYS A 68 -16.54 12.07 4.44
N GLU A 69 -17.09 12.06 5.65
CA GLU A 69 -16.46 11.42 6.80
C GLU A 69 -16.56 9.89 6.68
N LEU A 70 -15.48 9.20 6.98
CA LEU A 70 -15.45 7.75 7.04
C LEU A 70 -15.88 7.33 8.43
N LYS A 71 -16.93 6.51 8.51
CA LYS A 71 -17.28 5.85 9.76
C LYS A 71 -16.08 5.02 10.23
N PRO A 72 -15.71 5.08 11.52
CA PRO A 72 -14.60 4.28 12.03
C PRO A 72 -14.88 2.81 11.72
N LYS A 73 -13.97 2.18 10.96
CA LYS A 73 -14.05 0.74 10.72
C LYS A 73 -13.93 0.05 12.07
N LYS A 74 -14.75 -0.98 12.31
CA LYS A 74 -14.57 -1.84 13.47
C LYS A 74 -13.12 -2.33 13.47
N PRO A 75 -12.42 -2.30 14.62
CA PRO A 75 -11.07 -2.85 14.70
C PRO A 75 -11.10 -4.29 14.20
N PHE A 76 -10.21 -4.59 13.27
CA PHE A 76 -10.10 -5.92 12.69
C PHE A 76 -9.18 -6.75 13.60
N ASP A 77 -9.75 -7.78 14.24
CA ASP A 77 -8.99 -8.71 15.05
C ASP A 77 -8.35 -9.78 14.16
N LEU A 78 -7.06 -9.57 13.89
CA LEU A 78 -6.23 -10.51 13.12
C LEU A 78 -6.17 -11.89 13.78
N ARG A 79 -6.17 -11.98 15.11
CA ARG A 79 -6.09 -13.26 15.81
C ARG A 79 -7.39 -14.03 15.67
N ALA A 80 -8.52 -13.36 15.89
CA ALA A 80 -9.83 -13.97 15.69
C ALA A 80 -10.06 -14.39 14.23
N TYR A 81 -9.47 -13.68 13.26
CA TYR A 81 -9.58 -14.03 11.84
C TYR A 81 -8.67 -15.19 11.43
N LEU A 82 -7.44 -15.27 11.95
CA LEU A 82 -6.47 -16.29 11.56
C LEU A 82 -6.62 -17.60 12.34
N CYS A 83 -7.18 -17.55 13.55
CA CYS A 83 -7.37 -18.71 14.42
C CYS A 83 -8.79 -19.28 14.35
N GLN A 84 -9.51 -19.09 13.24
CA GLN A 84 -10.90 -19.55 13.10
C GLN A 84 -11.05 -21.07 13.18
N ASP A 85 -9.98 -21.84 12.90
CA ASP A 85 -10.01 -23.31 12.82
C ASP A 85 -9.05 -24.00 13.82
N SER A 86 -8.58 -23.29 14.85
CA SER A 86 -7.72 -23.91 15.89
C SER A 86 -8.54 -24.33 17.09
N ASP A 87 -9.30 -25.41 16.94
CA ASP A 87 -9.81 -26.26 18.03
C ASP A 87 -8.98 -27.55 18.14
#